data_AF-A0A6N7LZZ9-F1
#
_entry.id   AF-A0A6N7LZZ9-F1
#
_cell.length_a   1.000
_cell.length_b   1.000
_cell.length_c   1.000
_cell.angle_alpha   90.00
_cell.angle_beta   90.00
_cell.angle_gamma   90.00
#
_symmetry.space_group_name_H-M   'P 1'
#
loop_
_entity.id
_entity.type
_entity.pdbx_description
1 polymer ?
#
loop_
_entity_poly.entity_id
_entity_poly.type
_entity_poly.pdbx_seq_one_letter_code
_entity_poly.pdbx_strand_id
1 'polypeptide(L)'
;MMNLKLPVLITSLLVLSGCLPTIKKQWDVQPVEGIVRDGDTQQPVAGATITNRENPELTATSDAQGRFVIEEQTHVGFHLLMAASALDRQVWLVTHPDYADAIAETTSFIPPLSRTLSQPEVPLYPRDSLDAAPENCAFFGYLKRQGQQLAKTHTRPPAFLIEECADAAARDQLYELWYR
;
A
#
# COMPACT_ATOMS: atom_id res chain seq x y z
N MET A 1 -43.52 29.02 -14.90
CA MET A 1 -43.90 27.70 -14.36
C MET A 1 -42.79 26.73 -14.73
N MET A 2 -41.90 26.42 -13.78
CA MET A 2 -40.74 25.55 -14.03
C MET A 2 -41.23 24.10 -14.11
N ASN A 3 -40.96 23.43 -15.23
CA ASN A 3 -41.57 22.16 -15.60
C ASN A 3 -40.99 21.02 -14.74
N LEU A 4 -41.60 20.76 -13.58
CA LEU A 4 -41.19 19.79 -12.56
C LEU A 4 -41.01 18.35 -13.10
N LYS A 5 -41.57 18.05 -14.29
CA LYS A 5 -41.48 16.73 -14.94
C LYS A 5 -40.08 16.40 -15.45
N LEU A 6 -39.29 17.39 -15.85
CA LEU A 6 -37.95 17.17 -16.41
C LEU A 6 -36.92 16.67 -15.36
N PRO A 7 -36.80 17.26 -14.15
CA PRO A 7 -35.86 16.75 -13.15
C PRO A 7 -36.25 15.36 -12.63
N VAL A 8 -37.55 15.06 -12.50
CA VAL A 8 -38.02 13.73 -12.07
C VAL A 8 -37.65 12.64 -13.09
N LEU A 9 -37.84 12.91 -14.39
CA LEU A 9 -37.52 11.94 -15.44
C LEU A 9 -36.00 11.64 -15.50
N ILE A 10 -35.17 12.66 -15.36
CA ILE A 10 -33.70 12.52 -15.31
C ILE A 10 -33.28 11.70 -14.09
N THR A 11 -33.88 11.97 -12.93
CA THR A 11 -33.56 11.24 -11.69
C THR A 11 -33.97 9.78 -11.79
N SER A 12 -35.14 9.46 -12.37
CA SER A 12 -35.58 8.08 -12.57
C SER A 12 -34.71 7.31 -13.56
N LEU A 13 -34.26 7.94 -14.67
CA LEU A 13 -33.33 7.30 -15.61
C LEU A 13 -31.96 7.01 -14.96
N LEU A 14 -31.46 7.92 -14.13
CA LEU A 14 -30.18 7.75 -13.42
C LEU A 14 -30.23 6.60 -12.41
N VAL A 15 -31.34 6.48 -11.66
CA VAL A 15 -31.53 5.37 -10.71
C VAL A 15 -31.59 4.02 -11.42
N LEU A 16 -32.22 3.93 -12.59
CA LEU A 16 -32.25 2.72 -13.43
C LEU A 16 -30.86 2.32 -13.95
N SER A 17 -29.94 3.28 -14.13
CA SER A 17 -28.57 3.02 -14.59
C SER A 17 -27.58 2.63 -13.48
N GLY A 18 -28.00 2.67 -12.21
CA GLY A 18 -27.14 2.33 -11.07
C GLY A 18 -26.08 3.38 -10.71
N CYS A 19 -26.08 4.54 -11.37
CA CYS A 19 -25.19 5.67 -11.08
C CYS A 19 -25.90 6.69 -10.20
N LEU A 20 -25.60 6.69 -8.90
CA LEU A 20 -26.17 7.67 -7.97
C LEU A 20 -25.25 8.89 -7.85
N PRO A 21 -25.67 10.07 -8.33
CA PRO A 21 -24.92 11.30 -8.10
C PRO A 21 -24.96 11.67 -6.62
N THR A 22 -23.81 11.97 -6.04
CA THR A 22 -23.68 12.28 -4.61
C THR A 22 -22.67 13.42 -4.38
N ILE A 23 -22.87 14.20 -3.32
CA ILE A 23 -21.88 15.15 -2.81
C ILE A 23 -21.42 14.60 -1.46
N LYS A 24 -20.19 14.10 -1.41
CA LYS A 24 -19.64 13.48 -0.19
C LYS A 24 -18.16 13.81 -0.05
N LYS A 25 -17.68 13.70 1.19
CA LYS A 25 -16.25 13.68 1.50
C LYS A 25 -15.65 12.38 0.95
N GLN A 26 -14.52 12.48 0.27
CA GLN A 26 -13.69 11.36 -0.16
C GLN A 26 -12.26 11.54 0.37
N TRP A 27 -11.56 10.43 0.52
CA TRP A 27 -10.15 10.43 0.90
C TRP A 27 -9.29 10.25 -0.36
N ASP A 28 -8.54 11.29 -0.69
CA ASP A 28 -7.50 11.24 -1.74
C ASP A 28 -6.30 10.44 -1.25
N VAL A 29 -6.00 10.57 0.04
CA VAL A 29 -4.96 9.81 0.75
C VAL A 29 -5.56 9.26 2.02
N GLN A 30 -5.52 7.94 2.17
CA GLN A 30 -5.90 7.27 3.41
C GLN A 30 -4.76 7.41 4.43
N PRO A 31 -5.07 7.57 5.73
CA PRO A 31 -4.04 7.70 6.75
C PRO A 31 -3.28 6.38 6.93
N VAL A 32 -1.98 6.49 7.15
CA VAL A 32 -1.09 5.35 7.43
C VAL A 32 -0.30 5.64 8.70
N GLU A 33 -0.40 4.75 9.69
CA GLU A 33 0.36 4.81 10.94
C GLU A 33 1.13 3.51 11.10
N GLY A 34 2.41 3.51 10.70
CA GLY A 34 3.22 2.31 10.69
C GLY A 34 4.37 2.33 11.69
N ILE A 35 5.05 1.20 11.77
CA ILE A 35 6.28 1.05 12.55
C ILE A 35 7.35 0.36 11.73
N VAL A 36 8.57 0.89 11.80
CA VAL A 36 9.78 0.36 11.18
C VAL A 36 10.63 -0.27 12.26
N ARG A 37 11.01 -1.53 12.07
CA ARG A 37 11.83 -2.30 13.01
C ARG A 37 12.91 -3.06 12.29
N ASP A 38 13.97 -3.39 13.00
CA ASP A 38 14.95 -4.36 12.57
C ASP A 38 14.32 -5.75 12.61
N GLY A 39 14.31 -6.45 11.48
CA GLY A 39 13.64 -7.74 11.33
C GLY A 39 14.27 -8.87 12.14
N ASP A 40 15.54 -8.74 12.53
CA ASP A 40 16.26 -9.76 13.29
C ASP A 40 16.21 -9.48 14.81
N THR A 41 16.41 -8.22 15.22
CA THR A 41 16.49 -7.82 16.63
C THR A 41 15.18 -7.26 17.20
N GLN A 42 14.20 -6.97 16.34
CA GLN A 42 12.91 -6.35 16.68
C GLN A 42 13.02 -4.94 17.28
N GLN A 43 14.22 -4.35 17.28
CA GLN A 43 14.46 -2.99 17.74
C GLN A 43 13.84 -1.97 16.77
N PRO A 44 13.30 -0.84 17.25
CA PRO A 44 12.79 0.21 16.39
C PRO A 44 13.93 0.82 15.55
N VAL A 45 13.63 1.15 14.29
CA VAL A 45 14.58 1.82 13.39
C VAL A 45 14.14 3.26 13.16
N ALA A 46 14.94 4.19 13.65
CA ALA A 46 14.73 5.63 13.48
C ALA A 46 15.36 6.15 12.18
N GLY A 47 14.79 7.21 11.60
CA GLY A 47 15.36 7.88 10.43
C GLY A 47 15.15 7.14 9.10
N ALA A 48 14.31 6.10 9.05
CA ALA A 48 13.91 5.49 7.80
C ALA A 48 12.98 6.45 7.05
N THR A 49 13.16 6.58 5.73
CA THR A 49 12.30 7.39 4.88
C THR A 49 11.28 6.49 4.20
N ILE A 50 10.00 6.81 4.37
CA ILE A 50 8.87 6.11 3.78
C ILE A 50 8.32 7.00 2.68
N THR A 51 8.21 6.50 1.45
CA THR A 51 7.74 7.28 0.30
C THR A 51 6.76 6.45 -0.53
N ASN A 52 5.61 7.04 -0.88
CA ASN A 52 4.68 6.37 -1.77
C ASN A 52 5.27 6.24 -3.18
N ARG A 53 5.16 5.05 -3.77
CA ARG A 53 5.72 4.76 -5.10
C ARG A 53 5.04 5.54 -6.23
N GLU A 54 3.73 5.70 -6.15
CA GLU A 54 2.94 6.35 -7.21
C GLU A 54 2.83 7.87 -7.01
N ASN A 55 2.89 8.33 -5.76
CA ASN A 55 2.90 9.75 -5.40
C ASN A 55 4.09 10.09 -4.46
N PRO A 56 5.28 10.37 -5.00
CA PRO A 56 6.49 10.62 -4.21
C PRO A 56 6.43 11.82 -3.25
N GLU A 57 5.43 12.71 -3.39
CA GLU A 57 5.21 13.81 -2.45
C GLU A 57 4.67 13.31 -1.10
N LEU A 58 4.05 12.13 -1.06
CA LEU A 58 3.63 11.46 0.16
C LEU A 58 4.83 10.76 0.78
N THR A 59 5.43 11.43 1.76
CA THR A 59 6.60 10.92 2.47
C THR A 59 6.51 11.14 3.98
N ALA A 60 7.16 10.27 4.74
CA ALA A 60 7.34 10.38 6.18
C ALA A 60 8.72 9.87 6.59
N THR A 61 9.16 10.24 7.78
CA THR A 61 10.39 9.72 8.40
C THR A 61 10.05 9.04 9.71
N SER A 62 10.64 7.88 9.97
CA SER A 62 10.42 7.18 11.24
C SER A 62 11.09 7.89 12.42
N ASP A 63 10.40 7.97 13.55
CA ASP A 63 10.88 8.57 14.78
C ASP A 63 11.81 7.63 15.58
N ALA A 64 12.23 8.07 16.78
CA ALA A 64 13.09 7.28 17.67
C ALA A 64 12.46 5.96 18.17
N GLN A 65 11.14 5.82 18.05
CA GLN A 65 10.39 4.60 18.35
C GLN A 65 10.06 3.81 17.08
N GLY A 66 10.63 4.21 15.93
CA GLY A 66 10.42 3.61 14.62
C GLY A 66 9.05 3.94 14.01
N ARG A 67 8.25 4.81 14.63
CA ARG A 67 6.88 5.12 14.16
C ARG A 67 6.93 6.15 13.05
N PHE A 68 6.02 6.02 12.08
CA PHE A 68 5.81 7.02 11.04
C PHE A 68 4.32 7.24 10.80
N VAL A 69 3.98 8.43 10.31
CA VAL A 69 2.60 8.82 10.02
C VAL A 69 2.54 9.48 8.65
N ILE A 70 1.64 8.99 7.80
CA ILE A 70 1.19 9.67 6.58
C ILE A 70 -0.20 10.22 6.86
N GLU A 71 -0.32 11.54 6.79
CA GLU A 71 -1.57 12.25 7.08
C GLU A 71 -2.60 12.02 5.97
N GLU A 72 -3.87 11.95 6.38
CA GLU A 72 -4.97 11.84 5.43
C GLU A 72 -5.17 13.14 4.64
N GLN A 73 -5.56 12.99 3.38
CA GLN A 73 -5.96 14.10 2.52
C GLN A 73 -7.37 13.84 2.01
N THR A 74 -8.20 14.87 2.05
CA THR A 74 -9.63 14.70 1.77
C THR A 74 -10.19 15.89 1.04
N HIS A 75 -11.12 15.64 0.13
CA HIS A 75 -11.91 16.68 -0.52
C HIS A 75 -13.40 16.36 -0.46
N VAL A 76 -14.23 17.39 -0.69
CA VAL A 76 -15.67 17.23 -0.92
C VAL A 76 -15.94 17.51 -2.38
N GLY A 77 -16.48 16.51 -3.09
CA GLY A 77 -16.73 16.60 -4.52
C GLY A 77 -18.08 16.03 -4.90
N PHE A 78 -18.47 16.30 -6.14
CA PHE A 78 -19.57 15.60 -6.79
C PHE A 78 -19.04 14.30 -7.40
N HIS A 79 -19.62 13.18 -7.01
CA HIS A 79 -19.19 11.85 -7.45
C HIS A 79 -20.37 11.03 -7.96
N LEU A 80 -20.10 10.17 -8.93
CA LEU A 80 -21.03 9.14 -9.36
C LEU A 80 -20.67 7.84 -8.65
N LEU A 81 -21.56 7.35 -7.81
CA LEU A 81 -21.38 6.05 -7.15
C LEU A 81 -21.97 4.95 -8.01
N MET A 82 -21.17 3.90 -8.23
CA MET A 82 -21.61 2.61 -8.76
C MET A 82 -21.65 1.60 -7.61
N ALA A 83 -22.49 0.56 -7.73
CA ALA A 83 -22.63 -0.48 -6.70
C ALA A 83 -21.43 -1.45 -6.58
N ALA A 84 -20.38 -1.24 -7.38
CA ALA A 84 -19.16 -2.04 -7.34
C ALA A 84 -18.11 -1.37 -6.45
N SER A 85 -17.34 -2.18 -5.73
CA SER A 85 -16.13 -1.75 -5.05
C SER A 85 -14.94 -2.57 -5.54
N ALA A 86 -13.78 -1.93 -5.57
CA ALA A 86 -12.49 -2.58 -5.85
C ALA A 86 -11.53 -2.29 -4.68
N LEU A 87 -10.44 -3.04 -4.61
CA LEU A 87 -9.34 -2.72 -3.71
C LEU A 87 -8.34 -1.84 -4.46
N ASP A 88 -8.03 -0.70 -3.87
CA ASP A 88 -6.85 0.08 -4.20
C ASP A 88 -5.67 -0.46 -3.40
N ARG A 89 -4.49 -0.56 -4.00
CA ARG A 89 -3.26 -0.96 -3.33
C ARG A 89 -2.24 0.15 -3.48
N GLN A 90 -1.65 0.54 -2.36
CA GLN A 90 -0.57 1.52 -2.34
C GLN A 90 0.72 0.85 -1.90
N VAL A 91 1.80 1.13 -2.62
CA VAL A 91 3.14 0.62 -2.33
C VAL A 91 3.98 1.75 -1.74
N TRP A 92 4.58 1.50 -0.60
CA TRP A 92 5.45 2.42 0.11
C TRP A 92 6.88 1.89 0.07
N LEU A 93 7.79 2.65 -0.52
CA LEU A 93 9.21 2.38 -0.50
C LEU A 93 9.78 2.85 0.84
N VAL A 94 10.55 2.01 1.51
CA VAL A 94 11.19 2.33 2.78
C VAL A 94 12.69 2.23 2.63
N THR A 95 13.38 3.35 2.77
CA THR A 95 14.83 3.45 2.59
C THR A 95 15.51 3.89 3.87
N HIS A 96 16.72 3.39 4.10
CA HIS A 96 17.57 3.80 5.23
C HIS A 96 19.05 3.59 4.85
N PRO A 97 19.98 4.43 5.32
CA PRO A 97 21.40 4.28 5.00
C PRO A 97 21.98 2.90 5.33
N ASP A 98 21.67 2.39 6.53
CA ASP A 98 22.25 1.14 7.07
C ASP A 98 21.47 -0.15 6.71
N TYR A 99 20.27 -0.02 6.18
CA TYR A 99 19.40 -1.16 5.84
C TYR A 99 19.23 -1.28 4.33
N ALA A 100 18.91 -2.49 3.86
CA ALA A 100 18.45 -2.63 2.49
C ALA A 100 17.09 -1.98 2.29
N ASP A 101 16.82 -1.57 1.05
CA ASP A 101 15.53 -1.00 0.70
C ASP A 101 14.43 -2.04 0.91
N ALA A 102 13.35 -1.60 1.54
CA ALA A 102 12.21 -2.39 1.88
C ALA A 102 10.94 -1.77 1.31
N ILE A 103 9.84 -2.46 1.55
CA ILE A 103 8.53 -2.15 0.99
C ILE A 103 7.44 -2.45 2.01
N ALA A 104 6.42 -1.62 2.00
CA ALA A 104 5.16 -1.86 2.70
C ALA A 104 4.00 -1.71 1.73
N GLU A 105 2.95 -2.51 1.93
CA GLU A 105 1.72 -2.40 1.17
C GLU A 105 0.57 -2.00 2.09
N THR A 106 -0.26 -1.08 1.62
CA THR A 106 -1.54 -0.75 2.25
C THR A 106 -2.66 -0.94 1.23
N THR A 107 -3.86 -1.25 1.71
CA THR A 107 -5.03 -1.44 0.86
C THR A 107 -6.20 -0.60 1.34
N SER A 108 -6.98 -0.10 0.39
CA SER A 108 -8.21 0.64 0.69
C SER A 108 -9.30 0.30 -0.31
N PHE A 109 -10.54 0.72 -0.06
CA PHE A 109 -11.65 0.49 -0.98
C PHE A 109 -11.80 1.65 -1.96
N ILE A 110 -12.07 1.33 -3.23
CA ILE A 110 -12.55 2.28 -4.24
C ILE A 110 -14.06 2.12 -4.39
N PRO A 111 -14.85 3.22 -4.33
CA PRO A 111 -14.42 4.58 -3.99
C PRO A 111 -14.09 4.74 -2.49
N PRO A 112 -13.13 5.61 -2.13
CA PRO A 112 -12.67 5.80 -0.75
C PRO A 112 -13.65 6.69 0.02
N LEU A 113 -14.84 6.16 0.31
CA LEU A 113 -15.94 6.91 0.97
C LEU A 113 -15.86 6.92 2.49
N SER A 114 -14.93 6.16 3.07
CA SER A 114 -14.70 6.07 4.50
C SER A 114 -13.21 6.11 4.81
N ARG A 115 -12.87 6.73 5.94
CA ARG A 115 -11.53 6.68 6.52
C ARG A 115 -11.16 5.24 6.84
N THR A 116 -10.02 4.79 6.33
CA THR A 116 -9.45 3.46 6.57
C THR A 116 -8.00 3.65 7.01
N LEU A 117 -7.75 3.50 8.31
CA LEU A 117 -6.39 3.58 8.83
C LEU A 117 -5.63 2.28 8.50
N SER A 118 -4.48 2.42 7.86
CA SER A 118 -3.55 1.31 7.65
C SER A 118 -2.43 1.32 8.69
N GLN A 119 -2.10 0.16 9.25
CA GLN A 119 -1.06 0.03 10.28
C GLN A 119 0.02 -0.99 9.89
N PRO A 120 0.84 -0.69 8.87
CA PRO A 120 1.87 -1.61 8.42
C PRO A 120 3.03 -1.71 9.43
N GLU A 121 3.51 -2.92 9.65
CA GLU A 121 4.78 -3.19 10.31
C GLU A 121 5.83 -3.54 9.25
N VAL A 122 6.90 -2.75 9.21
CA VAL A 122 7.94 -2.83 8.17
C VAL A 122 9.23 -3.35 8.80
N PRO A 123 9.54 -4.64 8.66
CA PRO A 123 10.85 -5.16 9.05
C PRO A 123 11.90 -4.68 8.05
N LEU A 124 13.03 -4.17 8.52
CA LEU A 124 14.21 -3.86 7.73
C LEU A 124 15.31 -4.86 8.06
N TYR A 125 16.14 -5.19 7.07
CA TYR A 125 17.28 -6.09 7.26
C TYR A 125 18.58 -5.38 6.87
N PRO A 126 19.67 -5.52 7.67
CA PRO A 126 20.95 -4.92 7.36
C PRO A 126 21.41 -5.32 5.96
N ARG A 127 21.93 -4.36 5.19
CA ARG A 127 22.29 -4.61 3.77
C ARG A 127 23.28 -5.76 3.61
N ASP A 128 24.23 -5.88 4.53
CA ASP A 128 25.27 -6.90 4.52
C ASP A 128 24.77 -8.30 4.91
N SER A 129 23.55 -8.40 5.46
CA SER A 129 22.93 -9.68 5.86
C SER A 129 22.09 -10.33 4.74
N LEU A 130 21.88 -9.62 3.63
CA LEU A 130 21.02 -10.07 2.56
C LEU A 130 21.80 -10.71 1.42
N ASP A 131 21.16 -11.68 0.77
CA ASP A 131 21.67 -12.26 -0.46
C ASP A 131 21.73 -11.19 -1.57
N ALA A 132 22.75 -11.29 -2.42
CA ALA A 132 22.92 -10.39 -3.55
C ALA A 132 21.67 -10.41 -4.45
N ALA A 133 21.16 -9.22 -4.76
CA ALA A 133 20.05 -9.07 -5.69
C ALA A 133 20.53 -9.32 -7.14
N PRO A 134 19.85 -10.19 -7.90
CA PRO A 134 20.03 -10.30 -9.34
C PRO A 134 19.71 -8.98 -10.06
N GLU A 135 20.21 -8.83 -11.29
CA GLU A 135 19.87 -7.68 -12.14
C GLU A 135 18.35 -7.53 -12.28
N ASN A 136 17.85 -6.29 -12.15
CA ASN A 136 16.42 -5.97 -12.20
C ASN A 136 15.53 -6.71 -11.18
N CYS A 137 16.09 -7.09 -10.02
CA CYS A 137 15.35 -7.67 -8.90
C CYS A 137 15.77 -7.03 -7.56
N ALA A 138 15.64 -5.71 -7.44
CA ALA A 138 16.17 -4.91 -6.32
C ALA A 138 15.74 -5.41 -4.93
N PHE A 139 14.50 -5.91 -4.79
CA PHE A 139 13.96 -6.39 -3.52
C PHE A 139 14.16 -7.90 -3.29
N PHE A 140 14.91 -8.61 -4.13
CA PHE A 140 15.06 -10.07 -4.03
C PHE A 140 15.58 -10.52 -2.66
N GLY A 141 16.72 -9.98 -2.21
CA GLY A 141 17.31 -10.35 -0.93
C GLY A 141 16.36 -10.05 0.24
N TYR A 142 15.69 -8.90 0.18
CA TYR A 142 14.69 -8.48 1.17
C TYR A 142 13.51 -9.45 1.23
N LEU A 143 12.86 -9.72 0.08
CA LEU A 143 11.70 -10.61 -0.03
C LEU A 143 12.04 -12.04 0.38
N LYS A 144 13.24 -12.53 0.04
CA LYS A 144 13.71 -13.84 0.44
C LYS A 144 13.88 -13.93 1.96
N ARG A 145 14.55 -12.95 2.57
CA ARG A 145 14.74 -12.91 4.03
C ARG A 145 13.41 -12.80 4.77
N GLN A 146 12.51 -11.94 4.28
CA GLN A 146 11.17 -11.77 4.84
C GLN A 146 10.35 -13.05 4.73
N GLY A 147 10.37 -13.74 3.58
CA GLY A 147 9.66 -15.00 3.39
C GLY A 147 10.16 -16.10 4.33
N GLN A 148 11.47 -16.19 4.57
CA GLN A 148 12.05 -17.14 5.53
C GLN A 148 11.62 -16.87 6.99
N GLN A 149 11.46 -15.58 7.35
CA GLN A 149 10.94 -15.16 8.65
C GLN A 149 9.43 -15.47 8.77
N LEU A 150 8.64 -15.11 7.76
CA LEU A 150 7.17 -15.22 7.77
C LEU A 150 6.62 -16.63 7.45
N ALA A 151 7.42 -17.51 6.84
CA ALA A 151 7.09 -18.94 6.73
C ALA A 151 6.81 -19.57 8.11
N LYS A 152 7.31 -18.96 9.19
CA LYS A 152 7.03 -19.39 10.56
C LYS A 152 5.68 -18.87 11.09
N THR A 153 5.06 -17.87 10.47
CA THR A 153 3.90 -17.12 11.00
C THR A 153 2.65 -17.12 10.10
N HIS A 154 2.63 -17.90 9.00
CA HIS A 154 1.47 -18.04 8.10
C HIS A 154 0.92 -16.71 7.55
N THR A 155 1.80 -15.74 7.29
CA THR A 155 1.42 -14.44 6.70
C THR A 155 1.58 -14.50 5.17
N ARG A 156 0.59 -14.01 4.42
CA ARG A 156 0.59 -14.08 2.95
C ARG A 156 1.58 -13.06 2.35
N PRO A 157 2.37 -13.41 1.31
CA PRO A 157 3.28 -12.50 0.62
C PRO A 157 2.60 -11.30 -0.03
N PRO A 158 3.34 -10.19 -0.24
CA PRO A 158 2.99 -9.18 -1.23
C PRO A 158 3.25 -9.74 -2.64
N ALA A 159 2.21 -10.30 -3.27
CA ALA A 159 2.31 -11.02 -4.55
C ALA A 159 2.90 -10.21 -5.71
N PHE A 160 2.68 -8.88 -5.70
CA PHE A 160 3.01 -8.00 -6.83
C PHE A 160 4.51 -7.82 -7.05
N LEU A 161 5.33 -7.84 -6.00
CA LEU A 161 6.76 -7.53 -6.13
C LEU A 161 7.59 -8.73 -6.57
N ILE A 162 7.04 -9.94 -6.44
CA ILE A 162 7.63 -11.13 -7.06
C ILE A 162 7.53 -11.00 -8.59
N GLU A 163 6.44 -10.42 -9.10
CA GLU A 163 6.22 -10.25 -10.54
C GLU A 163 7.11 -9.16 -11.17
N GLU A 164 7.55 -8.16 -10.39
CA GLU A 164 8.48 -7.12 -10.85
C GLU A 164 9.91 -7.63 -11.08
N CYS A 165 10.27 -8.78 -10.51
CA CYS A 165 11.58 -9.40 -10.73
C CYS A 165 11.64 -10.03 -12.13
N ALA A 166 12.48 -9.44 -13.00
CA ALA A 166 12.65 -9.89 -14.37
C ALA A 166 13.44 -11.21 -14.49
N ASP A 167 14.30 -11.52 -13.51
CA ASP A 167 15.03 -12.79 -13.46
C ASP A 167 14.09 -13.94 -13.10
N ALA A 168 13.87 -14.85 -14.06
CA ALA A 168 12.93 -15.95 -13.89
C ALA A 168 13.34 -16.93 -12.78
N ALA A 169 14.64 -17.21 -12.62
CA ALA A 169 15.11 -18.17 -11.62
C ALA A 169 14.97 -17.60 -10.20
N ALA A 170 15.27 -16.32 -10.02
CA ALA A 170 15.09 -15.61 -8.76
C ALA A 170 13.60 -15.47 -8.41
N ARG A 171 12.76 -15.14 -9.39
CA ARG A 171 11.31 -15.09 -9.24
C ARG A 171 10.73 -16.44 -8.82
N ASP A 172 11.14 -17.53 -9.46
CA ASP A 172 10.69 -18.88 -9.13
C ASP A 172 11.10 -19.26 -7.70
N GLN A 173 12.31 -18.90 -7.27
CA GLN A 173 12.74 -19.10 -5.87
C GLN A 173 11.85 -18.37 -4.87
N LEU A 174 11.44 -17.13 -5.18
CA LEU A 174 10.52 -16.39 -4.33
C LEU A 174 9.13 -17.05 -4.31
N TYR A 175 8.59 -17.45 -5.47
CA TYR A 175 7.29 -18.15 -5.50
C TYR A 175 7.31 -19.42 -4.66
N GLU A 176 8.36 -20.22 -4.81
CA GLU A 176 8.57 -21.45 -4.06
C GLU A 176 8.66 -21.21 -2.55
N LEU A 177 9.30 -20.14 -2.12
CA LEU A 177 9.40 -19.78 -0.70
C LEU A 177 8.06 -19.32 -0.11
N TRP A 178 7.27 -18.57 -0.87
CA TRP A 178 6.10 -17.87 -0.33
C TRP A 178 4.77 -18.60 -0.56
N TYR A 179 4.71 -19.57 -1.46
CA TYR A 179 3.48 -20.27 -1.86
C TYR A 179 3.53 -21.80 -1.72
N ARG A 180 4.61 -22.38 -1.20
CA ARG A 180 4.65 -23.79 -0.75
C ARG A 180 4.47 -23.90 0.75
#